data_AF-A0A7X6XG68-F1
#
_entry.id   AF-A0A7X6XG68-F1
#
_cell.length_a   1.000
_cell.length_b   1.000
_cell.length_c   1.000
_cell.angle_alpha   90.00
_cell.angle_beta   90.00
_cell.angle_gamma   90.00
#
_symmetry.space_group_name_H-M   'P 1'
#
loop_
_entity.id
_entity.type
_entity.pdbx_description
1 polymer ?
#
loop_
_entity_poly.entity_id
_entity_poly.type
_entity_poly.pdbx_seq_one_letter_code
_entity_poly.pdbx_strand_id
1 'polypeptide(L)' 'QINNIQEVYRYLYLSGYNISQAIERIESELSESDERTDIIDFVRASSRGVVRGNMD' A
#
# COMPACT_ATOMS: atom_id res chain seq x y z
N GLN A 1 -7.28 13.37 4.47
CA GLN A 1 -5.94 13.25 3.85
C GLN A 1 -4.99 12.37 4.67
N ILE A 2 -4.57 12.75 5.89
CA ILE A 2 -3.60 11.93 6.69
C ILE A 2 -4.08 10.49 6.94
N ASN A 3 -5.37 10.31 7.26
CA ASN A 3 -5.91 8.97 7.54
C ASN A 3 -5.79 8.02 6.34
N ASN A 4 -6.07 8.47 5.11
CA ASN A 4 -5.98 7.61 3.92
C ASN A 4 -4.56 7.10 3.68
N ILE A 5 -3.56 7.97 3.88
CA ILE A 5 -2.15 7.59 3.77
C ILE A 5 -1.81 6.52 4.81
N GLN A 6 -2.19 6.74 6.07
CA GLN A 6 -1.96 5.76 7.14
C GLN A 6 -2.63 4.41 6.86
N GLU A 7 -3.85 4.43 6.35
CA GLU A 7 -4.59 3.24 5.95
C GLU A 7 -3.86 2.45 4.87
N VAL A 8 -3.39 3.10 3.80
CA VAL A 8 -2.60 2.46 2.74
C VAL A 8 -1.36 1.77 3.31
N TYR A 9 -0.59 2.46 4.17
CA TYR A 9 0.58 1.86 4.81
C TYR A 9 0.23 0.70 5.74
N ARG A 10 -0.93 0.73 6.40
CA ARG A 10 -1.42 -0.40 7.22
C ARG A 10 -1.65 -1.64 6.36
N TYR A 11 -2.29 -1.53 5.19
CA TYR A 11 -2.44 -2.65 4.27
C TYR A 11 -1.09 -3.17 3.73
N LEU A 12 -0.18 -2.26 3.36
CA LEU A 12 1.10 -2.64 2.76
C LEU A 12 2.05 -3.35 3.73
N TYR A 13 2.01 -3.00 5.02
CA TYR A 13 3.00 -3.45 6.00
C TYR A 13 2.44 -4.23 7.18
N LEU A 14 1.24 -3.91 7.67
CA LEU A 14 0.72 -4.46 8.93
C LEU A 14 -0.39 -5.51 8.76
N SER A 15 -1.02 -5.60 7.58
CA SER A 15 -2.14 -6.53 7.34
C SER A 15 -1.72 -7.96 6.97
N GLY A 16 -0.43 -8.28 6.97
CA GLY A 16 0.07 -9.64 6.66
C GLY A 16 -0.06 -10.07 5.19
N TYR A 17 -0.56 -9.19 4.31
CA TYR A 17 -0.65 -9.44 2.88
C TYR A 17 0.70 -9.31 2.19
N ASN A 18 0.86 -10.02 1.06
CA ASN A 18 1.92 -9.65 0.10
C ASN A 18 1.53 -8.34 -0.64
N ILE A 19 2.47 -7.78 -1.39
CA ILE A 19 2.26 -6.48 -2.07
C ILE A 19 1.06 -6.50 -3.03
N SER A 20 0.94 -7.54 -3.86
CA SER A 20 -0.16 -7.64 -4.83
C SER A 20 -1.52 -7.71 -4.14
N GLN A 21 -1.64 -8.54 -3.10
CA GLN A 21 -2.85 -8.66 -2.29
C GLN A 21 -3.18 -7.36 -1.56
N ALA A 22 -2.18 -6.68 -0.99
CA ALA A 22 -2.39 -5.42 -0.31
C ALA A 22 -2.93 -4.34 -1.27
N ILE A 23 -2.39 -4.25 -2.49
CA ILE A 23 -2.85 -3.31 -3.52
C ILE A 23 -4.30 -3.59 -3.91
N GLU A 24 -4.66 -4.85 -4.18
CA GLU A 24 -6.04 -5.24 -4.51
C GLU A 24 -7.03 -4.84 -3.40
N ARG A 25 -6.64 -5.02 -2.14
CA ARG A 25 -7.44 -4.63 -0.97
C ARG A 25 -7.58 -3.13 -0.84
N ILE A 26 -6.49 -2.39 -1.06
CA ILE A 26 -6.51 -0.92 -1.02
C ILE A 26 -7.46 -0.36 -2.09
N GLU A 27 -7.43 -0.89 -3.31
CA GLU A 27 -8.28 -0.42 -4.41
C GLU A 27 -9.76 -0.77 -4.20
N SER A 28 -10.05 -1.90 -3.55
CA SER A 28 -11.43 -2.36 -3.30
C SER A 28 -12.05 -1.79 -2.01
N GLU A 29 -11.28 -1.55 -0.96
CA GLU A 29 -11.79 -1.20 0.37
C GLU A 29 -11.63 0.28 0.73
N LEU A 30 -10.60 0.97 0.19
CA LEU A 30 -10.37 2.39 0.46
C LEU A 30 -10.93 3.28 -0.65
N SER A 31 -11.52 4.40 -0.27
CA SER A 31 -11.99 5.41 -1.23
C SER A 31 -10.85 5.97 -2.07
N GLU A 32 -11.15 6.34 -3.32
CA GLU A 32 -10.16 6.95 -4.20
C GLU A 32 -9.67 8.30 -3.64
N SER A 33 -8.36 8.51 -3.73
CA SER A 33 -7.71 9.77 -3.39
C SER A 33 -6.38 9.85 -4.13
N ASP A 34 -5.93 11.06 -4.41
CA ASP A 34 -4.69 11.30 -5.14
C ASP A 34 -3.49 10.66 -4.41
N GLU A 35 -3.45 10.76 -3.08
CA GLU A 35 -2.34 10.21 -2.30
C GLU A 35 -2.32 8.67 -2.32
N ARG A 36 -3.50 8.03 -2.34
CA ARG A 36 -3.61 6.57 -2.48
C ARG A 36 -3.04 6.14 -3.84
N THR A 37 -3.46 6.82 -4.90
CA THR A 37 -3.04 6.53 -6.27
C THR A 37 -1.54 6.70 -6.43
N ASP A 38 -0.97 7.81 -5.95
CA ASP A 38 0.46 8.07 -6.00
C ASP A 38 1.29 6.98 -5.30
N ILE A 39 0.84 6.52 -4.12
CA ILE A 39 1.53 5.45 -3.38
C ILE A 39 1.45 4.12 -4.15
N ILE A 40 0.28 3.75 -4.67
CA ILE A 40 0.11 2.50 -5.43
C ILE A 40 0.97 2.52 -6.70
N ASP A 41 0.97 3.62 -7.43
CA ASP A 41 1.73 3.77 -8.65
C ASP A 41 3.24 3.69 -8.38
N PHE A 42 3.71 4.32 -7.30
CA PHE A 42 5.09 4.17 -6.85
C PHE A 42 5.45 2.70 -6.55
N VAL A 43 4.60 2.00 -5.80
CA VAL A 43 4.83 0.59 -5.43
C VAL A 43 4.84 -0.30 -6.68
N ARG A 44 3.91 -0.09 -7.62
CA ARG A 44 3.83 -0.83 -8.90
C ARG A 44 5.02 -0.56 -9.82
N ALA A 45 5.52 0.67 -9.84
CA ALA A 45 6.66 1.06 -10.66
C ALA A 45 8.01 0.56 -10.10
N SER A 46 8.06 0.10 -8.84
CA SER A 46 9.31 -0.36 -8.24
C SER A 46 9.73 -1.74 -8.76
N SER A 47 10.72 -1.74 -9.65
CA SER A 47 11.32 -2.97 -10.21
C SER A 47 12.01 -3.87 -9.18
N ARG A 48 12.47 -3.30 -8.05
CA ARG A 48 13.10 -4.04 -6.94
C ARG A 48 12.14 -4.32 -5.79
N GLY A 49 10.87 -3.90 -5.91
CA GLY A 49 9.90 -3.91 -4.82
C GLY A 49 10.13 -2.77 -3.81
N VAL A 50 9.34 -2.76 -2.74
CA VAL A 50 9.44 -1.77 -1.66
C VAL A 50 10.09 -2.38 -0.42
N VAL A 51 10.77 -1.55 0.36
CA VAL A 51 11.48 -1.97 1.58
C VAL A 51 10.49 -2.54 2.58
N ARG A 52 10.64 -3.81 2.96
CA ARG A 52 10.07 -4.36 4.18
C ARG A 52 11.17 -4.52 5.21
N GLY A 53 10.97 -3.95 6.41
CA GLY A 53 11.78 -4.33 7.56
C GLY A 53 11.52 -5.80 7.88
N ASN A 54 12.57 -6.55 8.24
CA ASN A 54 12.40 -7.91 8.73
C ASN A 54 11.46 -7.86 9.95
N MET A 55 10.24 -8.35 9.77
CA MET A 55 9.32 -8.64 10.86
C MET A 55 9.69 -10.03 11.37
N ASP A 56 10.78 -10.11 12.12
CA ASP A 56 10.98 -11.18 13.09
C ASP A 56 10.27 -10.80 14.39
#